data_AF-A0A814VQZ1-F1
#
_entry.id   AF-A0A814VQZ1-F1
#
_cell.length_a   1.000
_cell.length_b   1.000
_cell.length_c   1.000
_cell.angle_alpha   90.00
_cell.angle_beta   90.00
_cell.angle_gamma   90.00
#
_symmetry.space_group_name_H-M   'P 1'
#
loop_
_entity.id
_entity.type
_entity.pdbx_description
1 polymer ?
#
loop_
_entity_poly.entity_id
_entity_poly.type
_entity_poly.pdbx_seq_one_letter_code
_entity_poly.pdbx_strand_id
1 'polypeptide(L)'
;LHTNYRREFTTPKSTSLRSAPVKPPDALREEKVYTRRPMNEISQTSYDFRPRSYQRPPQTFDMEPFQSQVNIGDSQAPLPKDTQYRLDYPGYDAKKHHRPPAMAPKGQQYVAPVEKMDSLTVTQRDFQPIDVSTLPRIHAEPLKANLSVRDNTGPMESVTMSHYHYQPYKPVTVRRQYGEIVPNIYVPRMEKFQGSTTTGDAFQGRPGKPAQPIIPEVRMVSQKGKHDHNTNYRMDYHPHGLSVCAAKAFTIVQRKEANPISISTQ
;
A
#
# COMPACT_ATOMS: atom_id res chain seq x y z
N LEU A 1 5.99 53.32 28.13
CA LEU A 1 7.39 53.68 27.82
C LEU A 1 7.79 52.97 26.53
N HIS A 2 7.75 53.68 25.40
CA HIS A 2 8.19 53.18 24.08
C HIS A 2 9.62 53.65 23.83
N THR A 3 10.52 52.76 23.42
CA THR A 3 11.89 53.12 23.03
C THR A 3 12.08 52.92 21.52
N ASN A 4 12.20 54.06 20.83
CA ASN A 4 12.62 54.17 19.44
C ASN A 4 14.13 53.90 19.33
N TYR A 5 14.54 52.98 18.45
CA TYR A 5 15.94 52.87 18.03
C TYR A 5 15.99 52.85 16.50
N ARG A 6 16.18 54.04 15.92
CA ARG A 6 16.48 54.27 14.51
C ARG A 6 17.98 54.54 14.40
N ARG A 7 18.75 53.61 13.82
CA ARG A 7 20.14 53.83 13.42
C ARG A 7 20.18 54.01 11.91
N GLU A 8 20.56 55.21 11.48
CA GLU A 8 20.87 55.52 10.08
C GLU A 8 22.31 55.04 9.79
N PHE A 9 22.47 54.21 8.76
CA PHE A 9 23.77 53.83 8.23
C PHE A 9 24.05 54.68 6.99
N THR A 10 24.96 55.64 7.11
CA THR A 10 25.53 56.39 5.98
C THR A 10 26.67 55.59 5.35
N THR A 11 26.60 55.34 4.05
CA THR A 11 27.65 54.70 3.25
C THR A 11 28.78 55.69 2.93
N PRO A 12 30.08 55.33 3.05
CA PRO A 12 31.15 56.14 2.48
C PRO A 12 31.35 55.83 0.99
N LYS A 13 31.54 56.91 0.22
CA LYS A 13 31.82 56.94 -1.23
C LYS A 13 33.15 56.26 -1.55
N SER A 14 33.15 55.42 -2.60
CA SER A 14 34.33 54.77 -3.14
C SER A 14 35.25 55.76 -3.89
N THR A 15 36.46 55.96 -3.40
CA THR A 15 37.54 56.65 -4.11
C THR A 15 38.23 55.68 -5.08
N SER A 16 38.09 55.95 -6.37
CA SER A 16 38.80 55.30 -7.48
C SER A 16 40.28 55.70 -7.46
N LEU A 17 41.18 54.75 -7.21
CA LEU A 17 42.62 54.92 -7.41
C LEU A 17 43.00 54.33 -8.76
N ARG A 18 43.54 55.19 -9.63
CA ARG A 18 44.12 54.85 -10.93
C ARG A 18 45.33 53.94 -10.75
N SER A 19 45.30 52.75 -11.37
CA SER A 19 46.47 51.87 -11.52
C SER A 19 47.35 52.34 -12.69
N ALA A 20 48.64 52.50 -12.44
CA ALA A 20 49.66 52.72 -13.47
C ALA A 20 50.00 51.40 -14.21
N PRO A 21 50.37 51.44 -15.51
CA PRO A 21 50.73 50.23 -16.25
C PRO A 21 52.15 49.78 -15.92
N VAL A 22 52.27 48.57 -15.36
CA VAL A 22 53.55 47.85 -15.19
C VAL A 22 53.84 47.08 -16.47
N LYS A 23 55.00 47.33 -17.10
CA LYS A 23 55.48 46.53 -18.24
C LYS A 23 56.01 45.19 -17.75
N PRO A 24 55.72 44.06 -18.42
CA PRO A 24 56.31 42.77 -18.08
C PRO A 24 57.79 42.71 -18.53
N PRO A 25 58.67 42.02 -17.78
CA PRO A 25 60.02 41.74 -18.24
C PRO A 25 60.04 40.59 -19.26
N ASP A 26 60.76 40.81 -20.36
CA ASP A 26 61.11 39.76 -21.32
C ASP A 26 62.02 38.72 -20.65
N ALA A 27 61.52 37.49 -20.52
CA ALA A 27 62.31 36.35 -20.09
C ALA A 27 62.02 35.16 -21.00
N LEU A 28 62.91 34.97 -21.97
CA LEU A 28 63.08 33.72 -22.71
C LEU A 28 63.46 32.62 -21.71
N ARG A 29 62.47 31.85 -21.26
CA ARG A 29 62.67 30.66 -20.43
C ARG A 29 62.24 29.46 -21.25
N GLU A 30 63.21 28.69 -21.74
CA GLU A 30 62.95 27.43 -22.45
C GLU A 30 62.29 26.43 -21.49
N GLU A 31 60.99 26.19 -21.67
CA GLU A 31 60.25 25.14 -20.98
C GLU A 31 60.64 23.77 -21.56
N LYS A 32 61.37 22.97 -20.78
CA LYS A 32 61.51 21.53 -21.06
C LYS A 32 60.17 20.85 -20.81
N VAL A 33 59.39 20.65 -21.88
CA VAL A 33 58.15 19.88 -21.86
C VAL A 33 58.47 18.41 -21.62
N TYR A 34 58.27 17.94 -20.38
CA TYR A 34 58.29 16.51 -20.07
C TYR A 34 56.97 15.89 -20.53
N THR A 35 56.96 15.25 -21.70
CA THR A 35 55.83 14.42 -22.14
C THR A 35 55.67 13.25 -21.16
N ARG A 36 54.59 13.25 -20.38
CA ARG A 36 54.23 12.10 -19.54
C ARG A 36 53.93 10.92 -20.47
N ARG A 37 54.52 9.76 -20.16
CA ARG A 37 54.21 8.52 -20.89
C ARG A 37 52.71 8.24 -20.77
N PRO A 38 52.03 7.83 -21.85
CA PRO A 38 50.61 7.49 -21.79
C PRO A 38 50.41 6.35 -20.77
N MET A 39 49.45 6.53 -19.88
CA MET A 39 49.07 5.51 -18.90
C MET A 39 48.34 4.41 -19.66
N ASN A 40 48.75 3.14 -19.50
CA ASN A 40 47.97 2.04 -20.05
C ASN A 40 46.59 2.04 -19.37
N GLU A 41 45.55 2.34 -20.16
CA GLU A 41 44.19 2.62 -19.69
C GLU A 41 43.41 1.37 -19.25
N ILE A 42 43.95 0.18 -19.52
CA ILE A 42 43.26 -1.09 -19.30
C ILE A 42 43.72 -1.68 -17.97
N SER A 43 42.87 -1.57 -16.95
CA SER A 43 43.03 -2.28 -15.68
C SER A 43 43.08 -3.79 -15.90
N GLN A 44 43.87 -4.52 -15.12
CA GLN A 44 43.97 -5.98 -15.22
C GLN A 44 42.60 -6.67 -15.14
N THR A 45 41.71 -6.15 -14.29
CA THR A 45 40.30 -6.57 -14.20
C THR A 45 39.53 -6.42 -15.52
N SER A 46 39.73 -5.33 -16.27
CA SER A 46 39.07 -5.16 -17.57
C SER A 46 39.62 -6.09 -18.66
N TYR A 47 40.85 -6.58 -18.50
CA TYR A 47 41.42 -7.58 -19.40
C TYR A 47 40.84 -8.98 -19.11
N ASP A 48 40.68 -9.34 -17.84
CA ASP A 48 40.28 -10.68 -17.41
C ASP A 48 38.76 -10.94 -17.58
N PHE A 49 37.92 -9.91 -17.44
CA PHE A 49 36.46 -10.03 -17.50
C PHE A 49 35.85 -9.47 -18.80
N ARG A 50 36.40 -9.86 -19.97
CA ARG A 50 35.76 -9.53 -21.24
C ARG A 50 34.43 -10.28 -21.38
N PRO A 51 33.36 -9.64 -21.89
CA PRO A 51 32.09 -10.31 -22.13
C PRO A 51 32.32 -11.48 -23.10
N ARG A 52 32.16 -12.71 -22.59
CA ARG A 52 32.23 -13.93 -23.42
C ARG A 52 30.91 -14.06 -24.17
N SER A 53 30.97 -14.28 -25.47
CA SER A 53 29.79 -14.69 -26.22
C SER A 53 29.37 -16.08 -25.74
N TYR A 54 28.17 -16.17 -25.17
CA TYR A 54 27.57 -17.46 -24.87
C TYR A 54 27.26 -18.14 -26.19
N GLN A 55 28.02 -19.18 -26.53
CA GLN A 55 27.60 -20.13 -27.57
C GLN A 55 26.33 -20.79 -27.06
N ARG A 56 25.19 -20.55 -27.73
CA ARG A 56 23.96 -21.31 -27.45
C ARG A 56 24.30 -22.80 -27.66
N PRO A 57 23.84 -23.69 -26.77
CA PRO A 57 23.97 -25.12 -27.01
C PRO A 57 23.35 -25.44 -28.39
N PRO A 58 23.93 -26.39 -29.14
CA PRO A 58 23.42 -26.74 -30.45
C PRO A 58 21.95 -27.12 -30.32
N GLN A 59 21.11 -26.51 -31.16
CA GLN A 59 19.70 -26.83 -31.24
C GLN A 59 19.60 -28.33 -31.52
N THR A 60 19.02 -29.09 -30.58
CA THR A 60 18.73 -30.50 -30.83
C THR A 60 17.81 -30.55 -32.04
N PHE A 61 18.26 -31.21 -33.10
CA PHE A 61 17.47 -31.46 -34.30
C PHE A 61 16.07 -31.93 -33.91
N ASP A 62 15.06 -31.48 -34.65
CA ASP A 62 13.65 -31.79 -34.47
C ASP A 62 13.44 -33.31 -34.40
N MET A 63 13.48 -33.86 -33.19
CA MET A 63 13.06 -35.22 -32.94
C MET A 63 11.55 -35.22 -32.93
N GLU A 64 10.95 -35.94 -33.87
CA GLU A 64 9.52 -36.20 -33.84
C GLU A 64 9.13 -36.88 -32.51
N PRO A 65 8.01 -36.46 -31.89
CA PRO A 65 7.59 -37.01 -30.61
C PRO A 65 7.32 -38.51 -30.72
N PHE A 66 7.81 -39.26 -29.73
CA PHE A 66 7.65 -40.70 -29.64
C PHE A 66 6.17 -41.11 -29.75
N GLN A 67 5.82 -41.85 -30.81
CA GLN A 67 4.47 -42.41 -30.96
C GLN A 67 4.39 -43.73 -30.18
N SER A 68 3.72 -43.71 -29.02
CA SER A 68 3.46 -44.93 -28.25
C SER A 68 2.47 -45.83 -29.02
N GLN A 69 2.88 -47.06 -29.34
CA GLN A 69 2.00 -48.07 -29.98
C GLN A 69 0.98 -48.70 -29.03
N VAL A 70 0.71 -48.08 -27.88
CA VAL A 70 -0.29 -48.57 -26.95
C VAL A 70 -1.64 -48.08 -27.45
N ASN A 71 -2.41 -48.99 -28.06
CA ASN A 71 -3.82 -48.78 -28.32
C ASN A 71 -4.55 -48.66 -26.97
N ILE A 72 -4.64 -47.44 -26.45
CA ILE A 72 -5.55 -47.06 -25.36
C ILE A 72 -6.94 -47.04 -25.99
N GLY A 73 -7.43 -48.23 -26.35
CA GLY A 73 -8.79 -48.44 -26.78
C GLY A 73 -9.67 -48.33 -25.55
N ASP A 74 -10.51 -47.30 -25.54
CA ASP A 74 -11.51 -47.05 -24.52
C ASP A 74 -12.31 -48.33 -24.26
N SER A 75 -12.11 -48.94 -23.09
CA SER A 75 -13.00 -49.99 -22.61
C SER A 75 -14.36 -49.36 -22.33
N GLN A 76 -15.27 -49.43 -23.31
CA GLN A 76 -16.64 -48.92 -23.25
C GLN A 76 -17.51 -49.79 -22.34
N ALA A 77 -17.12 -49.95 -21.07
CA ALA A 77 -18.06 -50.32 -20.03
C ALA A 77 -18.68 -49.00 -19.53
N PRO A 78 -20.00 -48.78 -19.66
CA PRO A 78 -20.61 -47.57 -19.13
C PRO A 78 -20.46 -47.58 -17.61
N LEU A 79 -19.54 -46.77 -17.10
CA LEU A 79 -19.40 -46.54 -15.68
C LEU A 79 -20.73 -45.98 -15.14
N PRO A 80 -21.20 -46.43 -13.97
CA PRO A 80 -22.38 -45.83 -13.34
C PRO A 80 -22.12 -44.34 -13.16
N LYS A 81 -22.89 -43.53 -13.90
CA LYS A 81 -22.72 -42.07 -13.99
C LYS A 81 -23.14 -41.34 -12.72
N ASP A 82 -23.76 -42.05 -11.79
CA ASP A 82 -24.30 -41.49 -10.56
C ASP A 82 -23.54 -42.04 -9.35
N THR A 83 -23.03 -41.11 -8.55
CA THR A 83 -22.45 -41.38 -7.23
C THR A 83 -23.56 -41.69 -6.24
N GLN A 84 -23.31 -42.55 -5.24
CA GLN A 84 -24.25 -42.83 -4.14
C GLN A 84 -24.81 -41.55 -3.50
N TYR A 85 -23.98 -40.53 -3.33
CA TYR A 85 -24.39 -39.20 -2.84
C TYR A 85 -25.56 -38.56 -3.62
N ARG A 86 -25.61 -38.75 -4.93
CA ARG A 86 -26.68 -38.18 -5.78
C ARG A 86 -28.01 -38.92 -5.59
N LEU A 87 -27.95 -40.20 -5.23
CA LEU A 87 -29.12 -41.03 -4.92
C LEU A 87 -29.64 -40.72 -3.50
N ASP A 88 -28.73 -40.52 -2.55
CA ASP A 88 -29.07 -40.30 -1.14
C ASP A 88 -29.58 -38.88 -0.85
N TYR A 89 -29.18 -37.89 -1.66
CA TYR A 89 -29.54 -36.49 -1.48
C TYR A 89 -30.22 -35.90 -2.72
N PRO A 90 -31.43 -36.36 -3.07
CA PRO A 90 -32.21 -35.71 -4.12
C PRO A 90 -32.52 -34.26 -3.70
N GLY A 91 -32.37 -33.32 -4.64
CA GLY A 91 -32.55 -31.89 -4.35
C GLY A 91 -33.87 -31.56 -3.64
N TYR A 92 -33.84 -30.53 -2.79
CA TYR A 92 -34.99 -30.13 -1.98
C TYR A 92 -36.14 -29.59 -2.83
N ASP A 93 -37.28 -30.29 -2.86
CA ASP A 93 -38.49 -29.86 -3.55
C ASP A 93 -39.33 -28.93 -2.64
N ALA A 94 -39.26 -27.62 -2.93
CA ALA A 94 -39.97 -26.58 -2.19
C ALA A 94 -41.51 -26.68 -2.29
N LYS A 95 -42.06 -27.49 -3.21
CA LYS A 95 -43.51 -27.75 -3.29
C LYS A 95 -43.97 -28.79 -2.28
N LYS A 96 -43.14 -29.80 -2.00
CA LYS A 96 -43.43 -30.89 -1.05
C LYS A 96 -43.03 -30.54 0.37
N HIS A 97 -41.95 -29.76 0.50
CA HIS A 97 -41.43 -29.33 1.79
C HIS A 97 -41.56 -27.81 1.89
N HIS A 98 -42.65 -27.35 2.49
CA HIS A 98 -42.85 -25.93 2.75
C HIS A 98 -41.84 -25.45 3.81
N ARG A 99 -41.14 -24.37 3.49
CA ARG A 99 -40.25 -23.72 4.46
C ARG A 99 -41.09 -23.18 5.61
N PRO A 100 -40.72 -23.41 6.88
CA PRO A 100 -41.42 -22.80 7.99
C PRO A 100 -41.39 -21.27 7.86
N PRO A 101 -42.47 -20.57 8.24
CA PRO A 101 -42.52 -19.12 8.19
C PRO A 101 -41.42 -18.54 9.09
N ALA A 102 -40.76 -17.49 8.60
CA ALA A 102 -39.73 -16.81 9.39
C ALA A 102 -40.35 -16.24 10.67
N MET A 103 -39.85 -16.64 11.84
CA MET A 103 -40.21 -16.06 13.15
C MET A 103 -39.73 -14.61 13.33
N ALA A 104 -39.12 -14.00 12.31
CA ALA A 104 -38.70 -12.62 12.40
C ALA A 104 -39.95 -11.73 12.55
N PRO A 105 -40.03 -10.88 13.60
CA PRO A 105 -41.13 -9.95 13.74
C PRO A 105 -41.14 -9.00 12.54
N LYS A 106 -42.11 -9.20 11.64
CA LYS A 106 -42.30 -8.32 10.49
C LYS A 106 -42.75 -6.96 11.01
N GLY A 107 -41.98 -5.90 10.72
CA GLY A 107 -42.40 -4.52 10.96
C GLY A 107 -41.84 -3.83 12.21
N GLN A 108 -40.77 -4.34 12.83
CA GLN A 108 -40.03 -3.50 13.78
C GLN A 108 -39.32 -2.39 13.01
N GLN A 109 -39.89 -1.18 13.08
CA GLN A 109 -39.27 0.02 12.55
C GLN A 109 -38.11 0.40 13.48
N TYR A 110 -36.90 0.42 12.94
CA TYR A 110 -35.72 0.81 13.71
C TYR A 110 -35.85 2.27 14.14
N VAL A 111 -35.82 2.51 15.45
CA VAL A 111 -35.72 3.85 16.03
C VAL A 111 -34.26 4.07 16.41
N ALA A 112 -33.60 5.01 15.72
CA ALA A 112 -32.22 5.36 16.06
C ALA A 112 -32.19 5.99 17.46
N PRO A 113 -31.29 5.54 18.36
CA PRO A 113 -31.12 6.18 19.66
C PRO A 113 -30.67 7.64 19.46
N VAL A 114 -31.39 8.57 20.09
CA VAL A 114 -31.11 10.02 20.03
C VAL A 114 -29.99 10.41 21.00
N GLU A 115 -29.78 9.60 22.02
CA GLU A 115 -28.83 9.88 23.09
C GLU A 115 -27.39 9.64 22.61
N LYS A 116 -26.56 10.67 22.77
CA LYS A 116 -25.13 10.56 22.47
C LYS A 116 -24.49 9.69 23.55
N MET A 117 -23.75 8.67 23.12
CA MET A 117 -22.98 7.83 24.03
C MET A 117 -22.04 8.70 24.86
N ASP A 118 -22.10 8.54 26.17
CA ASP A 118 -21.26 9.24 27.14
C ASP A 118 -19.79 8.87 26.86
N SER A 119 -19.04 9.78 26.22
CA SER A 119 -17.78 9.46 25.54
C SER A 119 -16.54 9.57 26.43
N LEU A 120 -16.71 9.90 27.71
CA LEU A 120 -15.59 10.08 28.62
C LEU A 120 -15.11 8.73 29.13
N THR A 121 -13.85 8.41 28.84
CA THR A 121 -13.19 7.23 29.40
C THR A 121 -12.91 7.46 30.89
N VAL A 122 -12.82 6.36 31.64
CA VAL A 122 -12.43 6.37 33.07
C VAL A 122 -11.13 7.17 33.28
N THR A 123 -10.18 7.03 32.35
CA THR A 123 -8.92 7.77 32.38
C THR A 123 -9.09 9.29 32.26
N GLN A 124 -10.00 9.78 31.42
CA GLN A 124 -10.25 11.22 31.28
C GLN A 124 -10.98 11.80 32.50
N ARG A 125 -11.77 10.97 33.20
CA ARG A 125 -12.43 11.36 34.45
C ARG A 125 -11.44 11.42 35.61
N ASP A 126 -10.58 10.41 35.72
CA ASP A 126 -9.74 10.19 36.91
C ASP A 126 -8.40 10.95 36.86
N PHE A 127 -7.85 11.22 35.66
CA PHE A 127 -6.55 11.87 35.49
C PHE A 127 -6.69 13.30 34.95
N GLN A 128 -7.16 14.21 35.79
CA GLN A 128 -7.15 15.63 35.49
C GLN A 128 -5.76 16.24 35.78
N PRO A 129 -5.30 17.20 34.96
CA PRO A 129 -4.00 17.84 35.18
C PRO A 129 -4.00 18.58 36.52
N ILE A 130 -3.02 18.25 37.37
CA ILE A 130 -2.81 18.91 38.67
C ILE A 130 -1.99 20.17 38.43
N ASP A 131 -2.45 21.30 38.96
CA ASP A 131 -1.68 22.54 38.91
C ASP A 131 -0.46 22.44 39.83
N VAL A 132 0.71 22.32 39.21
CA VAL A 132 1.99 22.20 39.92
C VAL A 132 2.47 23.52 40.53
N SER A 133 1.84 24.64 40.19
CA SER A 133 2.22 25.96 40.71
C SER A 133 1.85 26.16 42.19
N THR A 134 0.85 25.43 42.69
CA THR A 134 0.41 25.50 44.09
C THR A 134 1.21 24.60 45.03
N LEU A 135 2.09 23.74 44.50
CA LEU A 135 2.87 22.82 45.30
C LEU A 135 4.09 23.55 45.93
N PRO A 136 4.38 23.34 47.23
CA PRO A 136 5.52 23.97 47.88
C PRO A 136 6.82 23.45 47.27
N ARG A 137 7.57 24.36 46.64
CA ARG A 137 8.88 24.05 46.06
C ARG A 137 9.91 23.96 47.17
N ILE A 138 10.23 22.73 47.59
CA ILE A 138 11.30 22.48 48.57
C ILE A 138 12.64 22.74 47.87
N HIS A 139 13.23 23.90 48.12
CA HIS A 139 14.61 24.17 47.75
C HIS A 139 15.52 23.57 48.83
N ALA A 140 16.31 22.55 48.46
CA ALA A 140 17.37 22.06 49.33
C ALA A 140 18.47 23.12 49.40
N GLU A 141 18.58 23.83 50.53
CA GLU A 141 19.72 24.70 50.78
C GLU A 141 20.96 23.84 51.09
N PRO A 142 22.12 24.11 50.46
CA PRO A 142 23.35 23.39 50.79
C PRO A 142 23.70 23.67 52.26
N LEU A 143 23.93 22.60 53.03
CA LEU A 143 24.38 22.68 54.42
C LEU A 143 25.66 23.53 54.49
N LYS A 144 25.54 24.74 55.05
CA LYS A 144 26.70 25.59 55.34
C LYS A 144 27.49 24.91 56.45
N ALA A 145 28.63 24.30 56.10
CA ALA A 145 29.53 23.71 57.07
C ALA A 145 30.15 24.83 57.94
N ASN A 146 29.61 25.04 59.14
CA ASN A 146 30.11 26.04 60.10
C ASN A 146 31.35 25.57 60.88
N LEU A 147 32.08 24.56 60.39
CA LEU A 147 33.31 24.07 61.01
C LEU A 147 34.52 24.78 60.38
N SER A 148 34.80 26.00 60.82
CA SER A 148 36.09 26.64 60.53
C SER A 148 37.15 26.08 61.48
N VAL A 149 37.75 24.96 61.13
CA VAL A 149 39.01 24.54 61.76
C VAL A 149 40.05 25.57 61.33
N ARG A 150 40.66 26.28 62.29
CA ARG A 150 41.80 27.16 61.97
C ARG A 150 42.97 26.28 61.58
N ASP A 151 43.36 26.33 60.31
CA ASP A 151 44.61 25.76 59.85
C ASP A 151 45.76 26.55 60.47
N ASN A 152 46.36 26.01 61.54
CA ASN A 152 47.56 26.57 62.19
C ASN A 152 48.85 26.22 61.43
N THR A 153 48.73 25.82 60.16
CA THR A 153 49.85 25.45 59.31
C THR A 153 50.49 26.73 58.80
N GLY A 154 51.74 27.00 59.20
CA GLY A 154 52.55 28.07 58.61
C GLY A 154 52.65 27.91 57.08
N PRO A 155 53.07 28.96 56.34
CA PRO A 155 53.13 28.89 54.88
C PRO A 155 54.10 27.78 54.46
N MET A 156 53.56 26.64 54.05
CA MET A 156 54.33 25.58 53.43
C MET A 156 54.66 26.05 52.02
N GLU A 157 55.93 26.05 51.63
CA GLU A 157 56.32 26.21 50.24
C GLU A 157 55.85 24.97 49.45
N SER A 158 54.58 25.00 49.00
CA SER A 158 53.94 23.91 48.26
C SER A 158 54.28 23.94 46.76
N VAL A 159 55.02 24.95 46.31
CA VAL A 159 55.37 25.13 44.92
C VAL A 159 56.57 24.24 44.59
N THR A 160 56.29 23.17 43.85
CA THR A 160 57.35 22.29 43.34
C THR A 160 58.23 23.03 42.34
N MET A 161 59.50 22.63 42.23
CA MET A 161 60.43 23.20 41.25
C MET A 161 59.92 23.14 39.82
N SER A 162 59.11 22.13 39.50
CA SER A 162 58.42 22.03 38.20
C SER A 162 57.43 23.17 37.98
N HIS A 163 56.57 23.47 38.97
CA HIS A 163 55.60 24.55 38.86
C HIS A 163 56.28 25.94 38.79
N TYR A 164 57.44 26.08 39.43
CA TYR A 164 58.24 27.31 39.33
C TYR A 164 58.83 27.51 37.93
N HIS A 165 59.37 26.46 37.30
CA HIS A 165 60.06 26.55 36.01
C HIS A 165 59.14 26.49 34.79
N TYR A 166 58.02 25.75 34.88
CA TYR A 166 57.08 25.56 33.77
C TYR A 166 55.81 26.39 33.96
N GLN A 167 55.98 27.71 33.97
CA GLN A 167 54.84 28.62 33.86
C GLN A 167 54.34 28.64 32.40
N PRO A 168 53.03 28.80 32.17
CA PRO A 168 52.51 28.91 30.81
C PRO A 168 53.21 30.06 30.09
N TYR A 169 53.98 29.74 29.05
CA TYR A 169 54.68 30.74 28.27
C TYR A 169 53.67 31.74 27.72
N LYS A 170 53.98 33.04 27.87
CA LYS A 170 53.21 34.09 27.21
C LYS A 170 53.18 33.76 25.71
N PRO A 171 52.00 33.82 25.05
CA PRO A 171 51.92 33.48 23.64
C PRO A 171 52.88 34.38 22.87
N VAL A 172 53.92 33.76 22.31
CA VAL A 172 54.85 34.42 21.38
C VAL A 172 54.00 35.05 20.29
N THR A 173 54.24 36.33 20.02
CA THR A 173 53.50 37.12 19.03
C THR A 173 53.23 36.28 17.78
N VAL A 174 51.95 36.19 17.39
CA VAL A 174 51.49 35.39 16.25
C VAL A 174 52.39 35.67 15.05
N ARG A 175 53.05 34.64 14.51
CA ARG A 175 53.88 34.76 13.30
C ARG A 175 53.00 35.31 12.18
N ARG A 176 53.23 36.57 11.78
CA ARG A 176 52.64 37.13 10.55
C ARG A 176 53.28 36.39 9.38
N GLN A 177 52.53 35.48 8.75
CA GLN A 177 52.98 34.90 7.50
C GLN A 177 52.82 35.99 6.43
N TYR A 178 53.92 36.41 5.81
CA TYR A 178 53.90 37.34 4.69
C TYR A 178 53.83 36.52 3.40
N GLY A 179 52.63 36.49 2.79
CA GLY A 179 52.28 35.79 1.55
C GLY A 179 50.76 35.88 1.32
N GLU A 180 50.28 35.44 0.16
CA GLU A 180 48.83 35.28 -0.09
C GLU A 180 48.28 34.12 0.76
N ILE A 181 48.09 34.37 2.05
CA ILE A 181 47.10 33.61 2.81
C ILE A 181 45.78 34.12 2.29
N VAL A 182 45.19 33.44 1.30
CA VAL A 182 43.75 33.54 1.13
C VAL A 182 43.21 32.99 2.45
N PRO A 183 42.62 33.83 3.34
CA PRO A 183 41.95 33.27 4.50
C PRO A 183 41.01 32.19 3.98
N ASN A 184 40.91 31.04 4.64
CA ASN A 184 39.86 30.05 4.38
C ASN A 184 38.51 30.73 4.67
N ILE A 185 38.10 31.66 3.81
CA ILE A 185 36.79 32.28 3.79
C ILE A 185 35.94 31.18 3.20
N TYR A 186 35.34 30.41 4.10
CA TYR A 186 34.23 29.57 3.73
C TYR A 186 33.13 30.50 3.23
N VAL A 187 32.98 30.57 1.90
CA VAL A 187 31.82 31.20 1.27
C VAL A 187 30.73 30.14 1.25
N PRO A 188 29.70 30.24 2.13
CA PRO A 188 28.59 29.31 2.09
C PRO A 188 27.90 29.41 0.72
N ARG A 189 27.42 28.27 0.21
CA ARG A 189 26.59 28.26 -0.99
C ARG A 189 25.28 28.99 -0.67
N MET A 190 25.07 30.13 -1.31
CA MET A 190 23.85 30.96 -1.16
C MET A 190 22.63 30.34 -1.84
N GLU A 191 22.83 29.33 -2.68
CA GLU A 191 21.78 28.70 -3.47
C GLU A 191 21.22 27.46 -2.76
N LYS A 192 19.89 27.32 -2.77
CA LYS A 192 19.21 26.14 -2.23
C LYS A 192 19.49 24.95 -3.15
N PHE A 193 19.80 23.80 -2.57
CA PHE A 193 20.00 22.56 -3.33
C PHE A 193 18.68 22.14 -4.01
N GLN A 194 18.66 22.12 -5.35
CA GLN A 194 17.50 21.74 -6.17
C GLN A 194 17.63 20.31 -6.74
N GLY A 195 18.37 19.42 -6.10
CA GLY A 195 18.50 18.04 -6.58
C GLY A 195 17.30 17.18 -6.19
N SER A 196 16.56 16.67 -7.15
CA SER A 196 15.66 15.52 -6.99
C SER A 196 16.42 14.23 -7.32
N THR A 197 16.03 13.11 -6.68
CA THR A 197 16.56 11.80 -7.04
C THR A 197 15.72 11.21 -8.16
N THR A 198 16.36 10.49 -9.08
CA THR A 198 15.66 9.78 -10.16
C THR A 198 14.57 8.85 -9.64
N THR A 199 14.76 8.26 -8.46
CA THR A 199 13.74 7.45 -7.77
C THR A 199 12.57 8.30 -7.27
N GLY A 200 12.82 9.47 -6.66
CA GLY A 200 11.76 10.37 -6.19
C GLY A 200 10.88 10.90 -7.33
N ASP A 201 11.48 11.11 -8.50
CA ASP A 201 10.75 11.56 -9.69
C ASP A 201 10.03 10.41 -10.41
N ALA A 202 10.64 9.22 -10.46
CA ALA A 202 10.06 8.08 -11.18
C ALA A 202 8.92 7.39 -10.41
N PHE A 203 8.98 7.34 -9.07
CA PHE A 203 8.05 6.58 -8.24
C PHE A 203 7.04 7.47 -7.52
N GLN A 204 6.37 8.34 -8.28
CA GLN A 204 5.25 9.12 -7.77
C GLN A 204 3.97 8.27 -7.77
N GLY A 205 3.21 8.31 -6.67
CA GLY A 205 1.94 7.60 -6.55
C GLY A 205 0.95 8.09 -7.60
N ARG A 206 0.71 7.29 -8.64
CA ARG A 206 -0.33 7.60 -9.64
C ARG A 206 -1.68 7.09 -9.15
N PRO A 207 -2.76 7.88 -9.29
CA PRO A 207 -4.08 7.39 -8.96
C PRO A 207 -4.45 6.21 -9.85
N GLY A 208 -4.79 5.08 -9.22
CA GLY A 208 -5.30 3.91 -9.93
C GLY A 208 -6.71 4.16 -10.47
N LYS A 209 -7.02 3.62 -11.66
CA LYS A 209 -8.41 3.58 -12.13
C LYS A 209 -9.13 2.44 -11.39
N PRO A 210 -10.34 2.68 -10.82
CA PRO A 210 -11.12 1.60 -10.24
C PRO A 210 -11.47 0.57 -11.31
N ALA A 211 -11.36 -0.71 -10.96
CA ALA A 211 -11.76 -1.80 -11.84
C ALA A 211 -13.27 -1.70 -12.10
N GLN A 212 -13.66 -1.76 -13.38
CA GLN A 212 -15.07 -1.77 -13.75
C GLN A 212 -15.62 -3.19 -13.54
N PRO A 213 -16.74 -3.36 -12.82
CA PRO A 213 -17.37 -4.66 -12.68
C PRO A 213 -17.88 -5.15 -14.04
N ILE A 214 -17.46 -6.34 -14.44
CA ILE A 214 -18.01 -7.01 -15.63
C ILE A 214 -19.33 -7.65 -15.22
N ILE A 215 -20.43 -6.90 -15.37
CA ILE A 215 -21.78 -7.43 -15.18
C ILE A 215 -22.17 -8.17 -16.46
N PRO A 216 -22.42 -9.49 -16.43
CA PRO A 216 -22.87 -10.20 -17.62
C PRO A 216 -24.24 -9.67 -18.06
N GLU A 217 -24.39 -9.36 -19.35
CA GLU A 217 -25.67 -8.97 -19.92
C GLU A 217 -26.68 -10.11 -19.76
N VAL A 218 -27.77 -9.86 -19.03
CA VAL A 218 -28.91 -10.78 -18.98
C VAL A 218 -29.64 -10.70 -20.31
N ARG A 219 -29.22 -11.55 -21.27
CA ARG A 219 -29.93 -11.73 -22.53
C ARG A 219 -31.10 -12.67 -22.30
N MET A 220 -32.31 -12.21 -22.64
CA MET A 220 -33.47 -13.10 -22.68
C MET A 220 -33.21 -14.15 -23.77
N VAL A 221 -32.99 -15.40 -23.36
CA VAL A 221 -32.84 -16.51 -24.29
C VAL A 221 -34.20 -16.70 -24.96
N SER A 222 -34.27 -16.41 -26.26
CA SER A 222 -35.45 -16.73 -27.08
C SER A 222 -35.62 -18.24 -27.08
N GLN A 223 -36.55 -18.74 -26.28
CA GLN A 223 -36.92 -20.15 -26.25
C GLN A 223 -37.64 -20.48 -27.56
N LYS A 224 -36.86 -20.87 -28.57
CA LYS A 224 -37.39 -21.42 -29.83
C LYS A 224 -37.54 -22.92 -29.67
N GLY A 225 -38.79 -23.38 -29.63
CA GLY A 225 -39.14 -24.79 -29.62
C GLY A 225 -40.57 -24.99 -29.17
N LYS A 226 -41.33 -25.82 -29.88
CA LYS A 226 -42.60 -26.34 -29.34
C LYS A 226 -42.24 -27.38 -28.30
N HIS A 227 -42.47 -27.04 -27.03
CA HIS A 227 -42.31 -28.00 -25.95
C HIS A 227 -43.59 -28.85 -25.90
N ASP A 228 -43.47 -30.15 -26.11
CA ASP A 228 -44.62 -31.03 -25.99
C ASP A 228 -44.94 -31.18 -24.50
N HIS A 229 -46.15 -30.78 -24.11
CA HIS A 229 -46.62 -30.85 -22.73
C HIS A 229 -47.54 -32.05 -22.50
N ASN A 230 -47.63 -32.95 -23.48
CA ASN A 230 -48.33 -34.21 -23.29
C ASN A 230 -47.47 -35.18 -22.49
N THR A 231 -47.92 -35.47 -21.28
CA THR A 231 -47.39 -36.58 -20.50
C THR A 231 -48.08 -37.87 -20.90
N ASN A 232 -47.40 -39.01 -20.78
CA ASN A 232 -47.97 -40.33 -21.06
C ASN A 232 -49.29 -40.52 -20.29
N TYR A 233 -49.37 -40.07 -19.04
CA TYR A 233 -50.59 -40.14 -18.24
C TYR A 233 -51.79 -39.45 -18.92
N ARG A 234 -51.58 -38.27 -19.52
CA ARG A 234 -52.65 -37.53 -20.21
C ARG A 234 -53.07 -38.20 -21.51
N MET A 235 -52.16 -38.92 -22.15
CA MET A 235 -52.41 -39.71 -23.36
C MET A 235 -53.10 -41.04 -23.04
N ASP A 236 -52.78 -41.67 -21.92
CA ASP A 236 -53.26 -43.01 -21.58
C ASP A 236 -54.59 -42.98 -20.82
N TYR A 237 -54.83 -41.95 -20.01
CA TYR A 237 -56.01 -41.83 -19.14
C TYR A 237 -56.91 -40.68 -19.54
N HIS A 238 -57.62 -40.86 -20.65
CA HIS A 238 -58.74 -40.04 -21.08
C HIS A 238 -60.09 -40.67 -20.65
N PRO A 239 -61.14 -39.86 -20.43
CA PRO A 239 -62.43 -40.36 -20.00
C PRO A 239 -63.02 -41.31 -21.05
N HIS A 240 -62.98 -42.60 -20.76
CA HIS A 240 -63.67 -43.59 -21.57
C HIS A 240 -65.17 -43.47 -21.27
N GLY A 241 -65.97 -43.26 -22.31
CA GLY A 241 -67.42 -43.22 -22.17
C GLY A 241 -67.91 -44.52 -21.53
N LEU A 242 -68.51 -44.44 -20.35
CA LEU A 242 -69.09 -45.60 -19.69
C LEU A 242 -70.25 -46.11 -20.55
N SER A 243 -70.16 -47.34 -21.02
CA SER A 243 -71.27 -47.97 -21.73
C SER A 243 -72.48 -48.07 -20.79
N VAL A 244 -73.64 -47.66 -21.29
CA VAL A 244 -74.87 -47.68 -20.48
C VAL A 244 -75.23 -49.15 -20.23
N CYS A 245 -75.29 -49.56 -18.96
CA CYS A 245 -75.76 -50.88 -18.58
C CYS A 245 -77.16 -51.14 -19.15
N ALA A 246 -77.42 -52.35 -19.65
CA ALA A 246 -78.66 -52.72 -20.32
C ALA A 246 -79.93 -52.37 -19.52
N ALA A 247 -79.90 -52.49 -18.19
CA ALA A 247 -81.00 -52.11 -17.32
C ALA A 247 -81.31 -50.60 -17.37
N LYS A 248 -80.26 -49.75 -17.41
CA LYS A 248 -80.43 -48.30 -17.56
C LYS A 248 -80.92 -47.94 -18.97
N ALA A 249 -80.44 -48.63 -20.00
CA ALA A 249 -80.95 -48.42 -21.35
C ALA A 249 -82.44 -48.75 -21.46
N PHE A 250 -82.88 -49.85 -20.84
CA PHE A 250 -84.28 -50.27 -20.83
C PHE A 250 -85.19 -49.25 -20.12
N THR A 251 -84.78 -48.75 -18.96
CA THR A 251 -85.54 -47.69 -18.25
C THR A 251 -85.63 -46.39 -19.05
N ILE A 252 -84.61 -46.03 -19.83
CA ILE A 252 -84.64 -44.84 -20.71
C ILE A 252 -85.65 -45.05 -21.86
N VAL A 253 -85.72 -46.25 -22.44
CA VAL A 253 -86.70 -46.59 -23.49
C VAL A 253 -88.12 -46.52 -22.93
N GLN A 254 -88.39 -47.16 -21.79
CA GLN A 254 -89.70 -47.09 -21.14
C GLN A 254 -90.12 -45.66 -20.79
N ARG A 255 -89.17 -44.82 -20.35
CA ARG A 255 -89.46 -43.42 -19.99
C ARG A 255 -89.72 -42.55 -21.22
N LYS A 256 -89.15 -42.88 -22.38
CA LYS A 256 -89.45 -42.24 -23.67
C LYS A 256 -90.81 -42.65 -24.20
N GLU A 257 -91.19 -43.92 -24.05
CA GLU A 257 -92.51 -44.41 -24.45
C GLU A 257 -93.63 -43.86 -23.54
N ALA A 258 -93.33 -43.64 -22.25
CA ALA A 258 -94.28 -43.09 -21.27
C ALA A 258 -94.52 -41.57 -21.37
N ASN A 259 -93.69 -40.81 -22.10
CA ASN A 259 -93.85 -39.37 -22.29
C ASN A 259 -93.50 -38.96 -23.73
N PRO A 260 -94.42 -39.10 -24.69
CA PRO A 260 -94.26 -38.52 -26.02
C PRO A 260 -94.53 -37.01 -25.96
N ILE A 261 -93.57 -36.24 -25.44
CA ILE A 261 -93.65 -34.78 -25.52
C ILE A 261 -93.37 -34.38 -26.98
N SER A 262 -94.42 -33.89 -27.64
CA SER A 262 -94.40 -33.24 -28.95
C SER A 262 -93.35 -32.12 -28.99
N ILE A 263 -92.27 -32.33 -29.74
CA ILE A 263 -91.33 -31.28 -30.09
C ILE A 263 -91.91 -30.57 -31.32
N SER A 264 -92.53 -29.40 -31.08
CA SER A 264 -92.82 -28.43 -32.13
C SER A 264 -91.53 -27.74 -32.54
N THR A 265 -91.22 -27.85 -33.83
CA THR A 265 -90.18 -27.12 -34.55
C THR A 265 -90.39 -25.61 -34.51
N GLN A 266 -89.35 -24.87 -34.11
CA GLN A 266 -88.98 -23.56 -34.66
C GLN A 266 -87.45 -23.48 -34.70
#